data_AF-A0A7K1DRG7-F1
#
_entry.id   AF-A0A7K1DRG7-F1
#
_cell.length_a   1.000
_cell.length_b   1.000
_cell.length_c   1.000
_cell.angle_alpha   90.00
_cell.angle_beta   90.00
_cell.angle_gamma   90.00
#
_symmetry.space_group_name_H-M   'P 1'
#
loop_
_entity.id
_entity.type
_entity.pdbx_description
1 polymer ?
#
loop_
_entity_poly.entity_id
_entity_poly.type
_entity_poly.pdbx_seq_one_letter_code
_entity_poly.pdbx_strand_id
1 'polypeptide(L)'
;MPRPGFVLEVDKSTPPILFWRGENFSLEKLPAGRSRVIYAPEPLPAIEDVDGAIRHALLNPIEQDPLPEQLFPGMKLTIAFDDVSLPLPKMERPDIRQRVIEAVLDMAAEAGVDDVHIISALALHRRMTEDELRHCLGDRIYDSFAPRGTLYQHDAEDPDNLTYLGQTPHGEDVEINKRAAESDLLVYVNINLVAMDGGWKSTATGLSSYKSLRHHHNPETMIHSRSFMDQHRSELHKSNWRMGKVLIDSGVKVFQIETTLNTDTFPSPFGFLAKREWEWSPS
;
A
#
# COMPACT_ATOMS: atom_id res chain seq x y z
N MET A 1 25.34 11.69 -0.46
CA MET A 1 24.72 11.03 -1.63
C MET A 1 24.85 9.54 -1.44
N PRO A 2 23.74 8.78 -1.42
CA PRO A 2 23.78 7.32 -1.29
C PRO A 2 24.52 6.68 -2.47
N ARG A 3 25.19 5.56 -2.21
CA ARG A 3 25.94 4.86 -3.26
C ARG A 3 24.97 4.25 -4.28
N PRO A 4 25.30 4.30 -5.58
CA PRO A 4 24.47 3.66 -6.60
C PRO A 4 24.52 2.14 -6.45
N GLY A 5 23.55 1.49 -7.10
CA GLY A 5 23.55 0.04 -7.26
C GLY A 5 24.86 -0.45 -7.90
N PHE A 6 25.22 -1.68 -7.58
CA PHE A 6 26.52 -2.25 -7.97
C PHE A 6 26.33 -3.68 -8.43
N VAL A 7 27.01 -4.05 -9.53
CA VAL A 7 27.06 -5.43 -10.01
C VAL A 7 28.44 -5.98 -9.71
N LEU A 8 28.49 -7.01 -8.88
CA LEU A 8 29.70 -7.76 -8.58
C LEU A 8 29.81 -8.97 -9.51
N GLU A 9 30.86 -9.02 -10.31
CA GLU A 9 31.28 -10.25 -10.99
C GLU A 9 31.98 -11.15 -9.96
N VAL A 10 31.45 -12.35 -9.75
CA VAL A 10 31.99 -13.27 -8.74
C VAL A 10 33.28 -13.91 -9.25
N ASP A 11 34.35 -13.83 -8.45
CA ASP A 11 35.61 -14.51 -8.69
C ASP A 11 35.99 -15.45 -7.53
N LYS A 12 37.18 -16.07 -7.61
CA LYS A 12 37.64 -17.04 -6.60
C LYS A 12 37.92 -16.43 -5.21
N SER A 13 38.14 -15.12 -5.16
CA SER A 13 38.42 -14.34 -3.96
C SER A 13 37.17 -13.72 -3.34
N THR A 14 36.05 -13.69 -4.08
CA THR A 14 34.77 -13.20 -3.57
C THR A 14 34.37 -13.97 -2.30
N PRO A 15 34.08 -13.28 -1.18
CA PRO A 15 33.63 -13.94 0.03
C PRO A 15 32.27 -14.63 -0.17
N PRO A 16 31.86 -15.52 0.74
CA PRO A 16 30.49 -15.98 0.80
C PRO A 16 29.49 -14.80 0.83
N ILE A 17 28.41 -14.92 0.07
CA ILE A 17 27.38 -13.89 -0.11
C ILE A 17 26.19 -14.20 0.81
N LEU A 18 25.56 -13.17 1.36
CA LEU A 18 24.38 -13.30 2.20
C LEU A 18 23.16 -13.71 1.37
N PHE A 19 22.50 -14.77 1.82
CA PHE A 19 21.21 -15.21 1.31
C PHE A 19 20.18 -15.25 2.44
N TRP A 20 18.99 -14.73 2.14
CA TRP A 20 17.80 -14.88 2.97
C TRP A 20 17.26 -16.32 2.87
N ARG A 21 16.98 -16.95 4.02
CA ARG A 21 16.34 -18.27 4.12
C ARG A 21 15.20 -18.22 5.13
N GLY A 22 14.02 -17.84 4.67
CA GLY A 22 12.89 -17.60 5.58
C GLY A 22 13.25 -16.53 6.59
N GLU A 23 13.19 -16.88 7.88
CA GLU A 23 13.54 -15.99 9.00
C GLU A 23 15.04 -16.03 9.37
N ASN A 24 15.87 -16.75 8.62
CA ASN A 24 17.29 -16.91 8.89
C ASN A 24 18.14 -16.47 7.69
N PHE A 25 19.45 -16.54 7.87
CA PHE A 25 20.47 -16.15 6.93
C PHE A 25 21.43 -17.29 6.67
N SER A 26 22.05 -17.27 5.50
CA SER A 26 23.20 -18.12 5.23
C SER A 26 24.23 -17.40 4.36
N LEU A 27 25.47 -17.83 4.50
CA LEU A 27 26.58 -17.32 3.71
C LEU A 27 26.99 -18.36 2.67
N GLU A 28 26.73 -18.06 1.40
CA GLU A 28 26.91 -19.02 0.30
C GLU A 28 28.06 -18.62 -0.62
N LYS A 29 28.92 -19.57 -0.98
CA LYS A 29 29.89 -19.36 -2.05
C LYS A 29 29.24 -19.54 -3.41
N LEU A 30 29.32 -18.52 -4.25
CA LEU A 30 28.82 -18.57 -5.61
C LEU A 30 29.91 -19.02 -6.60
N PRO A 31 29.55 -19.71 -7.70
CA PRO A 31 30.52 -20.14 -8.70
C PRO A 31 31.26 -18.97 -9.41
N ALA A 32 32.57 -18.91 -9.22
CA ALA A 32 33.43 -17.92 -9.86
C ALA A 32 33.35 -17.95 -11.41
N GLY A 33 33.37 -16.77 -12.03
CA GLY A 33 33.42 -16.59 -13.49
C GLY A 33 32.10 -16.85 -14.22
N ARG A 34 31.02 -17.23 -13.50
CA ARG A 34 29.69 -17.46 -14.10
C ARG A 34 28.53 -16.93 -13.25
N SER A 35 28.83 -16.23 -12.15
CA SER A 35 27.84 -15.66 -11.24
C SER A 35 28.04 -14.16 -11.12
N ARG A 36 26.92 -13.44 -11.01
CA ARG A 36 26.86 -12.00 -10.78
C ARG A 36 25.93 -11.73 -9.61
N VAL A 37 26.33 -10.84 -8.72
CA VAL A 37 25.50 -10.36 -7.61
C VAL A 37 25.10 -8.92 -7.89
N ILE A 38 23.81 -8.63 -7.78
CA ILE A 38 23.26 -7.29 -8.00
C ILE A 38 22.90 -6.71 -6.64
N TYR A 39 23.59 -5.64 -6.25
CA TYR A 39 23.27 -4.87 -5.06
C TYR A 39 22.43 -3.66 -5.45
N ALA A 40 21.33 -3.46 -4.73
CA ALA A 40 20.49 -2.27 -4.85
C ALA A 40 21.28 -0.99 -4.46
N PRO A 41 20.85 0.19 -4.93
CA PRO A 41 21.36 1.45 -4.38
C PRO A 41 21.09 1.53 -2.88
N GLU A 42 21.94 2.29 -2.18
CA GLU A 42 21.71 2.57 -0.77
C GLU A 42 20.43 3.40 -0.55
N PRO A 43 19.81 3.29 0.63
CA PRO A 43 18.64 4.09 0.99
C PRO A 43 18.87 5.59 0.82
N LEU A 44 17.81 6.30 0.42
CA LEU A 44 17.81 7.76 0.41
C LEU A 44 17.75 8.30 1.85
N PRO A 45 18.16 9.57 2.09
CA PRO A 45 17.88 10.21 3.37
C PRO A 45 16.38 10.19 3.67
N ALA A 46 16.01 9.81 4.90
CA ALA A 46 14.62 9.80 5.34
C ALA A 46 14.05 11.23 5.42
N ILE A 47 12.73 11.34 5.32
CA ILE A 47 12.01 12.58 5.61
C ILE A 47 12.17 12.87 7.12
N GLU A 48 12.71 14.04 7.46
CA GLU A 48 12.93 14.44 8.85
C GLU A 48 11.61 14.77 9.56
N ASP A 49 10.75 15.58 8.92
CA ASP A 49 9.42 15.95 9.42
C ASP A 49 8.34 15.21 8.63
N VAL A 50 8.08 13.96 9.02
CA VAL A 50 7.07 13.10 8.38
C VAL A 50 5.67 13.70 8.48
N ASP A 51 5.31 14.26 9.64
CA ASP A 51 3.96 14.79 9.87
C ASP A 51 3.76 16.10 9.07
N GLY A 52 4.78 16.94 8.96
CA GLY A 52 4.79 18.10 8.07
C GLY A 52 4.68 17.72 6.59
N ALA A 53 5.35 16.65 6.16
CA ALA A 53 5.24 16.13 4.79
C ALA A 53 3.84 15.59 4.48
N ILE A 54 3.21 14.87 5.43
CA ILE A 54 1.82 14.42 5.32
C ILE A 54 0.89 15.61 5.17
N ARG A 55 0.99 16.61 6.08
CA ARG A 55 0.17 17.82 6.02
C ARG A 55 0.36 18.55 4.69
N HIS A 56 1.59 18.67 4.19
CA HIS A 56 1.87 19.30 2.90
C HIS A 56 1.16 18.56 1.75
N ALA A 57 1.24 17.23 1.70
CA ALA A 57 0.60 16.43 0.66
C ALA A 57 -0.93 16.56 0.68
N LEU A 58 -1.54 16.56 1.87
CA LEU A 58 -3.00 16.76 2.03
C LEU A 58 -3.48 18.14 1.55
N LEU A 59 -2.62 19.16 1.67
CA LEU A 59 -2.91 20.54 1.26
C LEU A 59 -2.53 20.86 -0.19
N ASN A 60 -1.72 20.01 -0.84
CA ASN A 60 -1.22 20.24 -2.19
C ASN A 60 -1.34 18.96 -3.05
N PRO A 61 -2.56 18.43 -3.26
CA PRO A 61 -2.75 17.23 -4.05
C PRO A 61 -2.48 17.47 -5.53
N ILE A 62 -2.20 16.38 -6.25
CA ILE A 62 -2.00 16.40 -7.69
C ILE A 62 -3.37 16.32 -8.36
N GLU A 63 -3.70 17.31 -9.20
CA GLU A 63 -4.92 17.33 -10.04
C GLU A 63 -6.26 17.26 -9.27
N GLN A 64 -6.27 17.66 -7.99
CA GLN A 64 -7.47 17.76 -7.15
C GLN A 64 -7.42 19.02 -6.27
N ASP A 65 -8.53 19.37 -5.63
CA ASP A 65 -8.57 20.43 -4.62
C ASP A 65 -7.97 19.92 -3.29
N PRO A 66 -7.36 20.78 -2.44
CA PRO A 66 -6.89 20.41 -1.12
C PRO A 66 -7.93 19.65 -0.30
N LEU A 67 -7.51 18.66 0.51
CA LEU A 67 -8.46 17.83 1.27
C LEU A 67 -9.46 18.67 2.10
N PRO A 68 -9.05 19.72 2.85
CA PRO A 68 -9.99 20.53 3.62
C PRO A 68 -11.08 21.21 2.79
N GLU A 69 -10.83 21.50 1.50
CA GLU A 69 -11.80 22.14 0.61
C GLU A 69 -12.87 21.16 0.09
N GLN A 70 -12.61 19.85 0.24
CA GLN A 70 -13.55 18.79 -0.12
C GLN A 70 -14.41 18.31 1.06
N LEU A 71 -14.09 18.77 2.28
CA LEU A 71 -14.76 18.37 3.51
C LEU A 71 -15.85 19.36 3.91
N PHE A 72 -17.02 18.86 4.33
CA PHE A 72 -18.13 19.69 4.75
C PHE A 72 -19.02 19.01 5.81
N PRO A 73 -19.70 19.77 6.69
CA PRO A 73 -20.59 19.19 7.70
C PRO A 73 -21.69 18.32 7.08
N GLY A 74 -21.94 17.17 7.71
CA GLY A 74 -22.98 16.22 7.30
C GLY A 74 -22.63 15.31 6.13
N MET A 75 -21.40 15.37 5.61
CA MET A 75 -20.93 14.44 4.58
C MET A 75 -20.70 13.03 5.13
N LYS A 76 -20.82 12.02 4.25
CA LYS A 76 -20.36 10.66 4.46
C LYS A 76 -18.90 10.54 4.04
N LEU A 77 -18.00 10.47 5.02
CA LEU A 77 -16.58 10.23 4.78
C LEU A 77 -16.25 8.75 5.02
N THR A 78 -15.49 8.16 4.10
CA THR A 78 -14.88 6.84 4.30
C THR A 78 -13.39 6.94 4.14
N ILE A 79 -12.65 6.35 5.08
CA ILE A 79 -11.20 6.23 5.04
C ILE A 79 -10.85 4.76 4.88
N ALA A 80 -10.35 4.37 3.70
CA ALA A 80 -9.86 3.03 3.45
C ALA A 80 -8.33 2.97 3.60
N PHE A 81 -7.79 1.82 4.00
CA PHE A 81 -6.36 1.63 4.14
C PHE A 81 -5.90 0.21 3.79
N ASP A 82 -4.67 0.09 3.28
CA ASP A 82 -4.05 -1.20 2.98
C ASP A 82 -3.92 -2.08 4.23
N ASP A 83 -4.15 -3.37 4.08
CA ASP A 83 -4.14 -4.34 5.19
C ASP A 83 -2.73 -4.72 5.69
N VAL A 84 -2.66 -5.74 6.55
CA VAL A 84 -1.39 -6.22 7.14
C VAL A 84 -0.41 -6.82 6.12
N SER A 85 -0.83 -7.07 4.87
CA SER A 85 0.09 -7.51 3.81
C SER A 85 1.12 -6.45 3.44
N LEU A 86 0.93 -5.20 3.89
CA LEU A 86 1.87 -4.10 3.69
C LEU A 86 2.16 -3.35 5.01
N PRO A 87 3.43 -2.91 5.21
CA PRO A 87 4.62 -3.35 4.49
C PRO A 87 5.20 -4.64 5.07
N LEU A 88 6.10 -5.27 4.31
CA LEU A 88 6.87 -6.44 4.72
C LEU A 88 8.37 -6.13 4.55
N PRO A 89 9.16 -6.01 5.64
CA PRO A 89 8.79 -6.25 7.04
C PRO A 89 7.86 -5.16 7.60
N LYS A 90 7.20 -5.52 8.71
CA LYS A 90 6.29 -4.63 9.46
C LYS A 90 7.05 -3.40 9.99
N MET A 91 6.46 -2.21 9.84
CA MET A 91 7.05 -0.97 10.35
C MET A 91 7.05 -0.91 11.88
N GLU A 92 7.99 -0.16 12.43
CA GLU A 92 7.89 0.31 13.81
C GLU A 92 6.68 1.24 13.99
N ARG A 93 6.08 1.23 15.20
CA ARG A 93 4.98 2.15 15.51
C ARG A 93 5.53 3.56 15.78
N PRO A 94 4.78 4.63 15.45
CA PRO A 94 3.49 4.61 14.76
C PRO A 94 3.65 4.29 13.27
N ASP A 95 2.75 3.45 12.76
CA ASP A 95 2.67 3.10 11.34
C ASP A 95 2.31 4.35 10.50
N ILE A 96 2.76 4.40 9.25
CA ILE A 96 2.47 5.55 8.38
C ILE A 96 0.97 5.70 8.13
N ARG A 97 0.22 4.59 8.08
CA ARG A 97 -1.24 4.62 7.95
C ARG A 97 -1.87 5.33 9.14
N GLN A 98 -1.46 5.00 10.36
CA GLN A 98 -1.91 5.72 11.57
C GLN A 98 -1.68 7.22 11.41
N ARG A 99 -0.45 7.65 11.10
CA ARG A 99 -0.12 9.09 11.01
C ARG A 99 -0.96 9.83 9.97
N VAL A 100 -1.14 9.24 8.79
CA VAL A 100 -1.96 9.83 7.72
C VAL A 100 -3.43 9.88 8.12
N ILE A 101 -3.97 8.79 8.67
CA ILE A 101 -5.38 8.71 9.08
C ILE A 101 -5.66 9.69 10.23
N GLU A 102 -4.77 9.84 11.20
CA GLU A 102 -4.88 10.86 12.26
C GLU A 102 -4.96 12.28 11.64
N ALA A 103 -4.09 12.62 10.69
CA ALA A 103 -4.14 13.93 10.02
C ALA A 103 -5.44 14.15 9.22
N VAL A 104 -5.96 13.12 8.54
CA VAL A 104 -7.25 13.18 7.84
C VAL A 104 -8.41 13.37 8.83
N LEU A 105 -8.39 12.64 9.95
CA LEU A 105 -9.40 12.74 11.00
C LEU A 105 -9.40 14.12 11.67
N ASP A 106 -8.24 14.72 11.91
CA ASP A 106 -8.13 16.07 12.45
C ASP A 106 -8.79 17.10 11.50
N MET A 107 -8.49 17.03 10.20
CA MET A 107 -9.11 17.91 9.20
C MET A 107 -10.62 17.68 9.07
N ALA A 108 -11.06 16.42 9.15
CA ALA A 108 -12.48 16.06 9.13
C ALA A 108 -13.23 16.62 10.36
N ALA A 109 -12.61 16.54 11.54
CA ALA A 109 -13.17 17.11 12.76
C ALA A 109 -13.25 18.64 12.71
N GLU A 110 -12.22 19.32 12.20
CA GLU A 110 -12.21 20.78 11.97
C GLU A 110 -13.32 21.22 11.01
N ALA A 111 -13.60 20.41 9.98
CA ALA A 111 -14.68 20.64 9.02
C ALA A 111 -16.07 20.22 9.53
N GLY A 112 -16.18 19.66 10.75
CA GLY A 112 -17.46 19.23 11.33
C GLY A 112 -18.05 17.97 10.70
N VAL A 113 -17.21 17.05 10.22
CA VAL A 113 -17.64 15.77 9.65
C VAL A 113 -17.85 14.74 10.76
N ASP A 114 -19.10 14.34 10.98
CA ASP A 114 -19.46 13.38 12.04
C ASP A 114 -19.61 11.93 11.53
N ASP A 115 -19.99 11.72 10.26
CA ASP A 115 -20.17 10.39 9.66
C ASP A 115 -18.87 9.91 9.00
N VAL A 116 -17.97 9.36 9.82
CA VAL A 116 -16.68 8.80 9.38
C VAL A 116 -16.64 7.29 9.61
N HIS A 117 -16.36 6.54 8.55
CA HIS A 117 -16.12 5.09 8.60
C HIS A 117 -14.68 4.78 8.18
N ILE A 118 -14.04 3.81 8.83
CA ILE A 118 -12.70 3.33 8.51
C ILE A 118 -12.78 1.87 8.05
N ILE A 119 -12.19 1.57 6.90
CA ILE A 119 -12.28 0.24 6.26
C ILE A 119 -10.89 -0.30 5.95
N SER A 120 -10.55 -1.47 6.49
CA SER A 120 -9.37 -2.19 6.02
C SER A 120 -9.66 -2.86 4.68
N ALA A 121 -8.85 -2.54 3.66
CA ALA A 121 -8.98 -3.04 2.30
C ALA A 121 -8.31 -4.41 2.15
N LEU A 122 -9.06 -5.48 2.44
CA LEU A 122 -8.55 -6.86 2.42
C LEU A 122 -8.56 -7.49 1.03
N ALA A 123 -9.48 -7.07 0.15
CA ALA A 123 -9.90 -7.89 -0.99
C ALA A 123 -10.22 -9.35 -0.54
N LEU A 124 -9.42 -10.32 -0.97
CA LEU A 124 -9.54 -11.75 -0.63
C LEU A 124 -8.54 -12.21 0.45
N HIS A 125 -7.87 -11.30 1.13
CA HIS A 125 -6.98 -11.63 2.23
C HIS A 125 -7.77 -12.07 3.48
N ARG A 126 -7.09 -12.78 4.39
CA ARG A 126 -7.66 -13.12 5.69
C ARG A 126 -8.00 -11.86 6.49
N ARG A 127 -8.92 -11.99 7.44
CA ARG A 127 -9.16 -10.94 8.44
C ARG A 127 -7.88 -10.65 9.24
N MET A 128 -7.63 -9.36 9.47
CA MET A 128 -6.67 -8.85 10.42
C MET A 128 -7.14 -9.11 11.85
N THR A 129 -6.20 -9.43 12.74
CA THR A 129 -6.47 -9.51 14.18
C THR A 129 -6.61 -8.11 14.78
N GLU A 130 -7.15 -8.02 16.00
CA GLU A 130 -7.17 -6.76 16.75
C GLU A 130 -5.77 -6.17 16.92
N ASP A 131 -4.78 -6.97 17.30
CA ASP A 131 -3.39 -6.52 17.47
C ASP A 131 -2.80 -5.95 16.17
N GLU A 132 -3.14 -6.54 15.02
CA GLU A 132 -2.69 -6.04 13.72
C GLU A 132 -3.36 -4.71 13.37
N LEU A 133 -4.67 -4.57 13.61
CA LEU A 133 -5.39 -3.31 13.42
C LEU A 133 -4.86 -2.22 14.35
N ARG A 134 -4.65 -2.52 15.63
CA ARG A 134 -4.06 -1.60 16.63
C ARG A 134 -2.65 -1.19 16.26
N HIS A 135 -1.85 -2.08 15.67
CA HIS A 135 -0.53 -1.70 15.19
C HIS A 135 -0.59 -0.72 14.03
N CYS A 136 -1.48 -0.97 13.06
CA CYS A 136 -1.59 -0.15 11.85
C CYS A 136 -2.25 1.21 12.11
N LEU A 137 -3.24 1.26 13.00
CA LEU A 137 -4.08 2.44 13.24
C LEU A 137 -3.75 3.15 14.56
N GLY A 138 -3.02 2.50 15.47
CA GLY A 138 -2.86 2.98 16.83
C GLY A 138 -4.09 2.72 17.70
N ASP A 139 -3.86 2.70 19.01
CA ASP A 139 -4.89 2.36 20.00
C ASP A 139 -6.02 3.39 20.04
N ARG A 140 -5.69 4.68 19.86
CA ARG A 140 -6.67 5.77 19.89
C ARG A 140 -7.70 5.66 18.77
N ILE A 141 -7.27 5.40 17.53
CA ILE A 141 -8.20 5.21 16.40
C ILE A 141 -9.02 3.94 16.64
N TYR A 142 -8.37 2.84 16.99
CA TYR A 142 -9.07 1.58 17.22
C TYR A 142 -10.18 1.72 18.27
N ASP A 143 -9.82 2.21 19.46
CA ASP A 143 -10.75 2.35 20.60
C ASP A 143 -11.89 3.34 20.31
N SER A 144 -11.65 4.31 19.42
CA SER A 144 -12.67 5.27 19.01
C SER A 144 -13.64 4.70 17.97
N PHE A 145 -13.22 3.85 17.05
CA PHE A 145 -14.06 3.43 15.91
C PHE A 145 -14.57 1.98 15.99
N ALA A 146 -13.75 1.03 16.47
CA ALA A 146 -14.14 -0.39 16.48
C ALA A 146 -15.36 -0.67 17.37
N PRO A 147 -15.44 -0.18 18.63
CA PRO A 147 -16.61 -0.45 19.49
C PRO A 147 -17.92 0.14 18.96
N ARG A 148 -17.84 1.17 18.10
CA ARG A 148 -19.01 1.81 17.46
C ARG A 148 -19.45 1.10 16.17
N GLY A 149 -18.70 0.10 15.71
CA GLY A 149 -18.93 -0.57 14.43
C GLY A 149 -18.56 0.27 13.21
N THR A 150 -17.81 1.36 13.39
CA THR A 150 -17.37 2.26 12.31
C THR A 150 -15.93 2.04 11.88
N LEU A 151 -15.23 1.07 12.49
CA LEU A 151 -14.02 0.44 11.94
C LEU A 151 -14.33 -1.03 11.66
N TYR A 152 -14.19 -1.44 10.40
CA TYR A 152 -14.41 -2.82 9.96
C TYR A 152 -13.52 -3.15 8.77
N GLN A 153 -13.59 -4.40 8.31
CA GLN A 153 -12.73 -4.90 7.25
C GLN A 153 -13.59 -5.27 6.05
N HIS A 154 -13.15 -4.92 4.84
CA HIS A 154 -13.87 -5.25 3.61
C HIS A 154 -13.99 -6.77 3.44
N ASP A 155 -15.15 -7.23 2.98
CA ASP A 155 -15.40 -8.62 2.57
C ASP A 155 -15.72 -8.64 1.08
N ALA A 156 -14.86 -9.27 0.28
CA ALA A 156 -15.04 -9.35 -1.17
C ALA A 156 -16.13 -10.36 -1.59
N GLU A 157 -16.64 -11.17 -0.65
CA GLU A 157 -17.66 -12.19 -0.91
C GLU A 157 -19.00 -11.91 -0.21
N ASP A 158 -19.18 -10.73 0.39
CA ASP A 158 -20.42 -10.31 1.05
C ASP A 158 -21.31 -9.48 0.12
N PRO A 159 -22.29 -10.08 -0.60
CA PRO A 159 -23.11 -9.37 -1.58
C PRO A 159 -23.98 -8.27 -0.98
N ASP A 160 -24.31 -8.32 0.32
CA ASP A 160 -25.16 -7.31 0.97
C ASP A 160 -24.40 -5.99 1.21
N ASN A 161 -23.06 -6.06 1.26
CA ASN A 161 -22.15 -4.94 1.49
C ASN A 161 -21.32 -4.55 0.25
N LEU A 162 -21.78 -4.97 -0.94
CA LEU A 162 -21.17 -4.64 -2.23
C LEU A 162 -22.13 -3.84 -3.11
N THR A 163 -21.57 -2.91 -3.89
CA THR A 163 -22.31 -2.13 -4.89
C THR A 163 -21.72 -2.38 -6.28
N TYR A 164 -22.56 -2.83 -7.21
CA TYR A 164 -22.22 -2.95 -8.62
C TYR A 164 -22.28 -1.59 -9.32
N LEU A 165 -21.13 -1.17 -9.86
CA LEU A 165 -20.95 0.12 -10.53
C LEU A 165 -21.09 0.02 -12.04
N GLY A 166 -20.85 -1.16 -12.61
CA GLY A 166 -20.94 -1.38 -14.05
C GLY A 166 -19.94 -2.40 -14.56
N GLN A 167 -19.67 -2.33 -15.86
CA GLN A 167 -18.74 -3.22 -16.55
C GLN A 167 -17.82 -2.42 -17.46
N THR A 168 -16.55 -2.83 -17.56
CA THR A 168 -15.61 -2.23 -18.51
C THR A 168 -15.96 -2.65 -19.96
N PRO A 169 -15.45 -1.95 -21.00
CA PRO A 169 -15.60 -2.38 -22.38
C PRO A 169 -15.04 -3.78 -22.71
N HIS A 170 -14.24 -4.34 -21.79
CA HIS A 170 -13.66 -5.68 -21.92
C HIS A 170 -14.47 -6.76 -21.20
N GLY A 171 -15.65 -6.43 -20.66
CA GLY A 171 -16.50 -7.37 -19.96
C GLY A 171 -16.13 -7.59 -18.49
N GLU A 172 -15.33 -6.70 -17.90
CA GLU A 172 -14.85 -6.84 -16.52
C GLU A 172 -15.84 -6.17 -15.57
N ASP A 173 -16.43 -6.94 -14.66
CA ASP A 173 -17.38 -6.45 -13.66
C ASP A 173 -16.69 -5.53 -12.66
N VAL A 174 -17.33 -4.41 -12.29
CA VAL A 174 -16.82 -3.47 -11.29
C VAL A 174 -17.80 -3.38 -10.13
N GLU A 175 -17.42 -3.99 -9.01
CA GLU A 175 -18.11 -3.99 -7.73
C GLU A 175 -17.13 -3.56 -6.65
N ILE A 176 -17.57 -2.67 -5.77
CA ILE A 176 -16.78 -2.21 -4.63
C ILE A 176 -17.59 -2.23 -3.35
N ASN A 177 -16.90 -2.06 -2.22
CA ASN A 177 -17.51 -1.85 -0.91
C ASN A 177 -18.64 -0.79 -0.97
N LYS A 178 -19.83 -1.16 -0.52
CA LYS A 178 -21.03 -0.33 -0.58
C LYS A 178 -20.85 1.02 0.12
N ARG A 179 -20.24 1.03 1.31
CA ARG A 179 -19.98 2.28 2.03
C ARG A 179 -19.03 3.18 1.26
N ALA A 180 -18.00 2.63 0.60
CA ALA A 180 -17.10 3.41 -0.25
C ALA A 180 -17.82 3.98 -1.48
N ALA A 181 -18.71 3.21 -2.12
CA ALA A 181 -19.50 3.66 -3.27
C ALA A 181 -20.51 4.78 -2.92
N GLU A 182 -21.08 4.74 -1.72
CA GLU A 182 -22.13 5.68 -1.27
C GLU A 182 -21.59 6.90 -0.50
N SER A 183 -20.27 7.00 -0.33
CA SER A 183 -19.64 8.11 0.38
C SER A 183 -19.56 9.36 -0.49
N ASP A 184 -19.70 10.53 0.14
CA ASP A 184 -19.43 11.81 -0.52
C ASP A 184 -17.95 11.96 -0.86
N LEU A 185 -17.07 11.35 -0.05
CA LEU A 185 -15.64 11.23 -0.30
C LEU A 185 -15.07 9.91 0.25
N LEU A 186 -14.34 9.19 -0.60
CA LEU A 186 -13.47 8.08 -0.21
C LEU A 186 -12.02 8.58 -0.14
N VAL A 187 -11.47 8.67 1.06
CA VAL A 187 -10.02 8.83 1.26
C VAL A 187 -9.39 7.44 1.27
N TYR A 188 -8.39 7.20 0.44
CA TYR A 188 -7.63 5.94 0.46
C TYR A 188 -6.19 6.18 0.89
N VAL A 189 -5.74 5.51 1.95
CA VAL A 189 -4.38 5.60 2.48
C VAL A 189 -3.62 4.32 2.14
N ASN A 190 -2.64 4.45 1.26
CA ASN A 190 -1.89 3.31 0.75
C ASN A 190 -0.44 3.26 1.26
N ILE A 191 0.22 2.12 1.05
CA ILE A 191 1.67 1.95 1.14
C ILE A 191 2.21 1.39 -0.19
N ASN A 192 3.04 2.17 -0.88
CA ASN A 192 3.80 1.74 -2.05
C ASN A 192 5.15 1.15 -1.64
N LEU A 193 5.19 -0.19 -1.55
CA LEU A 193 6.43 -0.92 -1.34
C LEU A 193 7.09 -1.29 -2.67
N VAL A 194 6.29 -1.61 -3.68
CA VAL A 194 6.74 -1.88 -5.05
C VAL A 194 5.93 -1.10 -6.08
N ALA A 195 6.45 -0.98 -7.31
CA ALA A 195 5.80 -0.23 -8.40
C ALA A 195 4.41 -0.77 -8.82
N MET A 196 4.04 -1.97 -8.38
CA MET A 196 2.72 -2.55 -8.59
C MET A 196 1.66 -1.98 -7.63
N ASP A 197 2.08 -1.47 -6.47
CA ASP A 197 1.17 -0.97 -5.45
C ASP A 197 0.57 0.39 -5.83
N GLY A 198 -0.50 0.77 -5.13
CA GLY A 198 -1.09 2.09 -5.27
C GLY A 198 -1.95 2.31 -6.50
N GLY A 199 -2.35 3.57 -6.67
CA GLY A 199 -3.24 3.99 -7.74
C GLY A 199 -4.53 3.15 -7.79
N TRP A 200 -4.97 2.75 -8.98
CA TRP A 200 -6.20 1.97 -9.12
C TRP A 200 -6.18 0.59 -8.48
N LYS A 201 -5.01 0.04 -8.13
CA LYS A 201 -4.97 -1.22 -7.37
C LYS A 201 -5.58 -1.05 -5.98
N SER A 202 -5.38 0.09 -5.33
CA SER A 202 -5.98 0.39 -4.03
C SER A 202 -7.50 0.22 -4.04
N THR A 203 -8.19 0.93 -4.94
CA THR A 203 -9.67 0.95 -4.97
C THR A 203 -10.27 -0.17 -5.82
N ALA A 204 -9.74 -0.44 -7.02
CA ALA A 204 -10.24 -1.46 -7.94
C ALA A 204 -9.68 -2.88 -7.66
N THR A 205 -8.86 -3.04 -6.63
CA THR A 205 -8.50 -4.36 -6.08
C THR A 205 -8.82 -4.44 -4.58
N GLY A 206 -8.25 -3.54 -3.76
CA GLY A 206 -8.34 -3.64 -2.29
C GLY A 206 -9.77 -3.58 -1.72
N LEU A 207 -10.69 -2.87 -2.38
CA LEU A 207 -12.09 -2.72 -1.98
C LEU A 207 -13.08 -3.43 -2.91
N SER A 208 -12.58 -4.31 -3.79
CA SER A 208 -13.39 -4.96 -4.83
C SER A 208 -13.83 -6.37 -4.47
N SER A 209 -14.98 -6.77 -5.02
CA SER A 209 -15.53 -8.12 -4.84
C SER A 209 -14.71 -9.19 -5.57
N TYR A 210 -14.90 -10.46 -5.19
CA TYR A 210 -14.35 -11.61 -5.94
C TYR A 210 -14.75 -11.55 -7.44
N LYS A 211 -15.99 -11.14 -7.73
CA LYS A 211 -16.53 -11.07 -9.10
C LYS A 211 -15.77 -10.06 -9.96
N SER A 212 -15.29 -8.97 -9.36
CA SER A 212 -14.38 -8.02 -10.01
C SER A 212 -12.97 -8.59 -10.14
N LEU A 213 -12.42 -9.11 -9.04
CA LEU A 213 -11.03 -9.54 -8.95
C LEU A 213 -10.66 -10.68 -9.91
N ARG A 214 -11.59 -11.62 -10.14
CA ARG A 214 -11.37 -12.79 -11.01
C ARG A 214 -11.03 -12.43 -12.46
N HIS A 215 -11.37 -11.22 -12.91
CA HIS A 215 -11.05 -10.75 -14.26
C HIS A 215 -9.55 -10.47 -14.48
N HIS A 216 -8.81 -10.21 -13.41
CA HIS A 216 -7.36 -9.91 -13.47
C HIS A 216 -6.48 -10.76 -12.55
N HIS A 217 -7.06 -11.52 -11.63
CA HIS A 217 -6.37 -12.53 -10.80
C HIS A 217 -6.52 -13.92 -11.38
N ASN A 218 -6.10 -14.11 -12.63
CA ASN A 218 -6.22 -15.39 -13.33
C ASN A 218 -4.98 -15.71 -14.18
N PRO A 219 -4.82 -16.98 -14.61
CA PRO A 219 -3.65 -17.41 -15.38
C PRO A 219 -3.47 -16.66 -16.70
N GLU A 220 -4.55 -16.23 -17.36
CA GLU A 220 -4.47 -15.49 -18.63
C GLU A 220 -3.78 -14.14 -18.40
N THR A 221 -4.22 -13.36 -17.42
CA THR A 221 -3.58 -12.10 -17.03
C THR A 221 -2.10 -12.32 -16.67
N MET A 222 -1.79 -13.39 -15.95
CA MET A 222 -0.40 -13.70 -15.57
C MET A 222 0.49 -14.02 -16.77
N ILE A 223 0.03 -14.86 -17.70
CA ILE A 223 0.79 -15.28 -18.88
C ILE A 223 1.04 -14.10 -19.82
N HIS A 224 0.08 -13.18 -19.92
CA HIS A 224 0.17 -12.01 -20.78
C HIS A 224 0.86 -10.80 -20.13
N SER A 225 1.09 -10.82 -18.81
CA SER A 225 1.88 -9.80 -18.12
C SER A 225 3.37 -10.09 -18.25
N ARG A 226 4.11 -9.24 -18.95
CA ARG A 226 5.57 -9.37 -19.06
C ARG A 226 6.30 -8.90 -17.79
N SER A 227 5.69 -7.99 -17.05
CA SER A 227 6.15 -7.55 -15.73
C SER A 227 4.96 -6.98 -14.97
N PHE A 228 4.77 -7.39 -13.71
CA PHE A 228 3.79 -6.75 -12.84
C PHE A 228 4.27 -5.39 -12.31
N MET A 229 5.57 -5.13 -12.37
CA MET A 229 6.20 -3.89 -11.86
C MET A 229 6.32 -2.80 -12.92
N ASP A 230 5.73 -3.01 -14.10
CA ASP A 230 5.70 -2.04 -15.20
C ASP A 230 4.26 -1.90 -15.69
N GLN A 231 3.66 -0.74 -15.43
CA GLN A 231 2.26 -0.48 -15.75
C GLN A 231 1.90 -0.73 -17.22
N HIS A 232 2.81 -0.48 -18.16
CA HIS A 232 2.52 -0.61 -19.59
C HIS A 232 2.62 -2.06 -20.09
N ARG A 233 3.20 -2.93 -19.27
CA ARG A 233 3.50 -4.33 -19.59
C ARG A 233 2.82 -5.33 -18.66
N SER A 234 1.93 -4.83 -17.81
CA SER A 234 1.12 -5.58 -16.87
C SER A 234 -0.33 -5.55 -17.32
N GLU A 235 -0.90 -6.72 -17.63
CA GLU A 235 -2.33 -6.84 -17.92
C GLU A 235 -3.16 -6.58 -16.65
N LEU A 236 -2.62 -6.87 -15.46
CA LEU A 236 -3.21 -6.51 -14.18
C LEU A 236 -3.40 -4.99 -14.07
N HIS A 237 -2.36 -4.21 -14.36
CA HIS A 237 -2.50 -2.75 -14.34
C HIS A 237 -3.52 -2.28 -15.38
N LYS A 238 -3.46 -2.78 -16.61
CA LYS A 238 -4.42 -2.38 -17.66
C LYS A 238 -5.87 -2.64 -17.22
N SER A 239 -6.13 -3.78 -16.58
CA SER A 239 -7.46 -4.09 -16.02
C SER A 239 -7.85 -3.11 -14.92
N ASN A 240 -6.99 -2.92 -13.91
CA ASN A 240 -7.24 -1.98 -12.82
C ASN A 240 -7.50 -0.55 -13.33
N TRP A 241 -6.78 -0.08 -14.35
CA TRP A 241 -7.01 1.23 -14.96
C TRP A 241 -8.37 1.34 -15.66
N ARG A 242 -8.82 0.28 -16.37
CA ARG A 242 -10.16 0.25 -16.97
C ARG A 242 -11.26 0.24 -15.90
N MET A 243 -11.09 -0.55 -14.85
CA MET A 243 -12.04 -0.64 -13.74
C MET A 243 -12.08 0.64 -12.93
N GLY A 244 -10.93 1.27 -12.69
CA GLY A 244 -10.82 2.59 -12.06
C GLY A 244 -11.55 3.69 -12.83
N LYS A 245 -11.50 3.64 -14.17
CA LYS A 245 -12.32 4.54 -15.00
C LYS A 245 -13.82 4.35 -14.75
N VAL A 246 -14.31 3.10 -14.72
CA VAL A 246 -15.74 2.83 -14.41
C VAL A 246 -16.10 3.33 -13.02
N LEU A 247 -15.21 3.17 -12.03
CA LEU A 247 -15.40 3.67 -10.68
C LEU A 247 -15.62 5.20 -10.66
N ILE A 248 -14.75 5.97 -11.31
CA ILE A 248 -14.91 7.43 -11.39
C ILE A 248 -16.14 7.83 -12.22
N ASP A 249 -16.36 7.18 -13.36
CA ASP A 249 -17.51 7.48 -14.23
C ASP A 249 -18.86 7.18 -13.52
N SER A 250 -18.87 6.29 -12.51
CA SER A 250 -20.04 6.01 -11.67
C SER A 250 -20.31 7.06 -10.58
N GLY A 251 -19.40 8.04 -10.41
CA GLY A 251 -19.56 9.15 -9.47
C GLY A 251 -18.85 8.99 -8.14
N VAL A 252 -18.12 7.88 -7.93
CA VAL A 252 -17.32 7.69 -6.71
C VAL A 252 -16.18 8.70 -6.69
N LYS A 253 -16.14 9.55 -5.65
CA LYS A 253 -15.06 10.53 -5.46
C LYS A 253 -13.97 9.94 -4.58
N VAL A 254 -12.74 9.90 -5.10
CA VAL A 254 -11.59 9.32 -4.41
C VAL A 254 -10.52 10.39 -4.20
N PHE A 255 -10.10 10.55 -2.94
CA PHE A 255 -8.89 11.28 -2.57
C PHE A 255 -7.81 10.27 -2.19
N GLN A 256 -6.80 10.12 -3.03
CA GLN A 256 -5.82 9.06 -2.90
C GLN A 256 -4.53 9.59 -2.27
N ILE A 257 -4.11 8.98 -1.16
CA ILE A 257 -2.90 9.34 -0.43
C ILE A 257 -1.91 8.21 -0.59
N GLU A 258 -0.86 8.50 -1.37
CA GLU A 258 0.15 7.53 -1.74
C GLU A 258 1.41 7.69 -0.88
N THR A 259 1.84 6.64 -0.17
CA THR A 259 3.06 6.71 0.67
C THR A 259 4.16 5.81 0.12
N THR A 260 5.40 6.28 0.08
CA THR A 260 6.56 5.45 -0.26
C THR A 260 7.42 5.27 0.97
N LEU A 261 7.91 4.04 1.17
CA LEU A 261 8.78 3.72 2.31
C LEU A 261 10.24 3.75 1.90
N ASN A 262 11.09 4.14 2.85
CA ASN A 262 12.52 4.07 2.65
C ASN A 262 13.00 2.61 2.65
N THR A 263 14.06 2.32 1.91
CA THR A 263 14.67 0.99 1.83
C THR A 263 15.63 0.70 3.00
N ASP A 264 15.73 1.62 3.96
CA ASP A 264 16.46 1.42 5.23
C ASP A 264 15.59 0.62 6.22
N THR A 265 15.52 -0.69 6.00
CA THR A 265 14.56 -1.57 6.67
C THR A 265 15.10 -2.29 7.92
N PHE A 266 16.39 -2.16 8.21
CA PHE A 266 17.00 -2.83 9.36
C PHE A 266 17.14 -1.90 10.56
N PRO A 267 16.74 -2.33 11.77
CA PRO A 267 17.04 -1.57 12.96
C PRO A 267 18.56 -1.56 13.20
N SER A 268 19.05 -0.55 13.92
CA SER A 268 20.48 -0.26 14.09
C SER A 268 21.38 -1.49 14.41
N PRO A 269 20.99 -2.43 15.31
CA PRO A 269 21.82 -3.61 15.59
C PRO A 269 22.06 -4.52 14.37
N PHE A 270 21.16 -4.49 13.39
CA PHE A 270 21.23 -5.26 12.16
C PHE A 270 21.60 -4.41 10.94
N GLY A 271 21.97 -3.14 11.13
CA GLY A 271 22.31 -2.22 10.03
C GLY A 271 23.51 -2.67 9.19
N PHE A 272 24.33 -3.62 9.68
CA PHE A 272 25.39 -4.23 8.86
C PHE A 272 24.81 -5.07 7.70
N LEU A 273 23.60 -5.60 7.81
CA LEU A 273 22.91 -6.34 6.75
C LEU A 273 22.54 -5.46 5.54
N ALA A 274 22.47 -4.14 5.73
CA ALA A 274 22.31 -3.17 4.65
C ALA A 274 23.64 -2.86 3.93
N LYS A 275 24.78 -3.32 4.47
CA LYS A 275 26.11 -3.12 3.90
C LYS A 275 26.56 -4.35 3.12
N ARG A 276 27.50 -4.15 2.21
CA ARG A 276 28.07 -5.25 1.41
C ARG A 276 28.94 -6.12 2.30
N GLU A 277 29.03 -7.41 2.02
CA GLU A 277 29.60 -8.41 2.92
C GLU A 277 31.08 -8.15 3.27
N TRP A 278 31.84 -7.54 2.35
CA TRP A 278 33.24 -7.17 2.59
C TRP A 278 33.42 -5.90 3.44
N GLU A 279 32.32 -5.19 3.73
CA GLU A 279 32.29 -3.99 4.58
C GLU A 279 31.92 -4.33 6.03
N TRP A 280 31.57 -5.59 6.28
CA TRP A 280 31.28 -6.07 7.62
C TRP A 280 32.58 -6.08 8.43
N SER A 281 32.54 -5.44 9.59
CA SER A 281 33.60 -5.49 10.58
C SER A 281 33.12 -6.33 11.76
N PRO A 282 34.01 -7.13 12.37
CA PRO A 282 33.73 -7.61 13.72
C PRO A 282 33.57 -6.38 14.61
N SER A 283 32.43 -6.30 15.30
CA SER A 283 32.22 -5.31 16.35
C SER A 283 33.07 -5.64 17.57
#